data_AF-A0A7Y2IS41-F1
#
_entry.id   AF-A0A7Y2IS41-F1
#
_cell.length_a   1.000
_cell.length_b   1.000
_cell.length_c   1.000
_cell.angle_alpha   90.00
_cell.angle_beta   90.00
_cell.angle_gamma   90.00
#
_symmetry.space_group_name_H-M   'P 1'
#
loop_
_entity.id
_entity.type
_entity.pdbx_description
1 polymer ?
#
loop_
_entity_poly.entity_id
_entity_poly.type
_entity_poly.pdbx_seq_one_letter_code
_entity_poly.pdbx_strand_id
1 'polypeptide(L)'
;MDRHELGEGATADAVARAHMADLGVQGKYGAKYLTYWFDADSGHAFCLVDADSADIAEKVHAEAHGMVANKIIPVDEGAVFNFYGQLTDPTETGRPPATPFKTVLFTDMEGSTALTQRLGDEAAMTLLRVHDEIIRTALDAHRGREVKHTGDGIMACFDSVSGALAAATEVQQKIEGTAPDVPIKVRIGISAGEPVSEGDDLFGATVQLASRLTDKAGSGEVLVSTAVRDLALGKGFSFGPVDEVELKGFPEPVRACRLDWR
;
A
#
# COMPACT_ATOMS: atom_id res chain seq x y z
N MET A 1 -7.51 22.65 8.71
CA MET A 1 -8.52 21.75 9.30
C MET A 1 -9.60 22.60 9.92
N ASP A 2 -10.79 22.48 9.39
CA ASP A 2 -11.95 23.30 9.71
C ASP A 2 -12.80 22.51 10.70
N ARG A 3 -13.27 23.17 11.76
CA ARG A 3 -14.16 22.59 12.77
C ARG A 3 -15.48 23.34 12.77
N HIS A 4 -16.57 22.58 12.67
CA HIS A 4 -17.94 23.05 12.72
C HIS A 4 -18.64 22.50 13.96
N GLU A 5 -19.44 23.34 14.60
CA GLU A 5 -20.32 22.99 15.72
C GLU A 5 -21.76 23.02 15.19
N LEU A 6 -22.32 21.84 14.88
CA LEU A 6 -23.58 21.73 14.12
C LEU A 6 -24.83 21.59 15.00
N GLY A 7 -24.65 21.33 16.30
CA GLY A 7 -25.74 21.20 17.27
C GLY A 7 -26.57 19.92 17.17
N GLU A 8 -27.61 19.82 18.00
CA GLU A 8 -28.52 18.66 18.02
C GLU A 8 -29.34 18.56 16.72
N GLY A 9 -29.33 17.39 16.09
CA GLY A 9 -30.07 17.11 14.85
C GLY A 9 -29.22 17.10 13.57
N ALA A 10 -27.92 17.39 13.66
CA ALA A 10 -26.98 17.18 12.57
C ALA A 10 -26.85 15.69 12.23
N THR A 11 -26.78 15.37 10.93
CA THR A 11 -26.67 13.99 10.45
C THR A 11 -25.42 13.82 9.61
N ALA A 12 -24.82 12.63 9.64
CA ALA A 12 -23.67 12.29 8.81
C ALA A 12 -23.94 12.55 7.31
N ASP A 13 -25.16 12.25 6.87
CA ASP A 13 -25.64 12.48 5.50
C ASP A 13 -25.72 13.98 5.14
N ALA A 14 -26.10 14.85 6.08
CA ALA A 14 -26.06 16.29 5.87
C ALA A 14 -24.63 16.83 5.76
N VAL A 15 -23.70 16.32 6.58
CA VAL A 15 -22.27 16.69 6.51
C VAL A 15 -21.65 16.21 5.21
N ALA A 16 -21.96 14.98 4.78
CA ALA A 16 -21.52 14.44 3.50
C ALA A 16 -21.97 15.32 2.32
N ARG A 17 -23.24 15.75 2.31
CA ARG A 17 -23.75 16.68 1.28
C ARG A 17 -23.06 18.04 1.31
N ALA A 18 -22.78 18.58 2.49
CA ALA A 18 -22.05 19.84 2.60
C ALA A 18 -20.65 19.72 1.98
N HIS A 19 -19.93 18.65 2.33
CA HIS A 19 -18.61 18.36 1.76
C HIS A 19 -18.65 18.19 0.23
N MET A 20 -19.65 17.46 -0.31
CA MET A 20 -19.81 17.34 -1.76
C MET A 20 -20.08 18.70 -2.43
N ALA A 21 -20.80 19.60 -1.77
CA ALA A 21 -21.01 20.96 -2.27
C ALA A 21 -19.70 21.76 -2.30
N ASP A 22 -18.84 21.62 -1.27
CA ASP A 22 -17.52 22.24 -1.24
C ASP A 22 -16.65 21.73 -2.41
N LEU A 23 -16.65 20.42 -2.66
CA LEU A 23 -15.93 19.81 -3.77
C LEU A 23 -16.35 20.37 -5.14
N GLY A 24 -17.63 20.75 -5.28
CA GLY A 24 -18.15 21.37 -6.50
C GLY A 24 -17.68 22.82 -6.73
N VAL A 25 -17.25 23.51 -5.67
CA VAL A 25 -16.87 24.94 -5.70
C VAL A 25 -15.34 25.13 -5.59
N GLN A 26 -14.63 24.20 -4.94
CA GLN A 26 -13.21 24.32 -4.57
C GLN A 26 -12.29 24.79 -5.72
N GLY A 27 -12.53 24.31 -6.94
CA GLY A 27 -11.70 24.62 -8.11
C GLY A 27 -11.71 26.09 -8.50
N LYS A 28 -12.76 26.85 -8.15
CA LYS A 28 -12.85 28.29 -8.38
C LYS A 28 -11.86 29.09 -7.52
N TYR A 29 -11.49 28.54 -6.37
CA TYR A 29 -10.69 29.22 -5.35
C TYR A 29 -9.28 28.64 -5.19
N GLY A 30 -8.94 27.61 -5.97
CA GLY A 30 -7.66 26.92 -5.81
C GLY A 30 -7.54 26.15 -4.50
N ALA A 31 -8.68 25.78 -3.88
CA ALA A 31 -8.71 24.93 -2.71
C ALA A 31 -8.78 23.46 -3.12
N LYS A 32 -8.25 22.58 -2.29
CA LYS A 32 -8.41 21.14 -2.39
C LYS A 32 -8.95 20.58 -1.08
N TYR A 33 -10.23 20.24 -1.07
CA TYR A 33 -10.86 19.54 0.03
C TYR A 33 -10.41 18.08 -0.02
N LEU A 34 -9.88 17.57 1.10
CA LEU A 34 -9.23 16.26 1.17
C LEU A 34 -10.13 15.19 1.79
N THR A 35 -10.86 15.53 2.85
CA THR A 35 -11.76 14.60 3.56
C THR A 35 -12.61 15.34 4.60
N TYR A 36 -13.54 14.62 5.23
CA TYR A 36 -14.37 15.11 6.33
C TYR A 36 -14.66 14.02 7.36
N TRP A 37 -15.05 14.45 8.56
CA TRP A 37 -15.51 13.58 9.64
C TRP A 37 -16.69 14.21 10.35
N PHE A 38 -17.60 13.38 10.86
CA PHE A 38 -18.70 13.82 11.71
C PHE A 38 -18.73 12.98 12.98
N ASP A 39 -18.59 13.64 14.12
CA ASP A 39 -18.81 13.06 15.43
C ASP A 39 -20.26 13.35 15.85
N ALA A 40 -21.11 12.33 15.73
CA ALA A 40 -22.52 12.43 16.05
C ALA A 40 -22.77 12.63 17.56
N ASP A 41 -21.89 12.13 18.42
CA ASP A 41 -22.06 12.21 19.88
C ASP A 41 -21.81 13.64 20.38
N SER A 42 -20.84 14.33 19.78
CA SER A 42 -20.51 15.72 20.15
C SER A 42 -21.13 16.77 19.23
N GLY A 43 -21.72 16.36 18.09
CA GLY A 43 -22.31 17.27 17.10
C GLY A 43 -21.29 18.10 16.33
N HIS A 44 -20.04 17.61 16.24
CA HIS A 44 -18.96 18.30 15.54
C HIS A 44 -18.72 17.69 14.17
N ALA A 45 -18.47 18.55 13.19
CA ALA A 45 -17.91 18.14 11.91
C ALA A 45 -16.52 18.75 11.72
N PHE A 46 -15.68 17.99 11.03
CA PHE A 46 -14.33 18.39 10.69
C PHE A 46 -14.16 18.27 9.20
N CYS A 47 -13.51 19.26 8.58
CA CYS A 47 -13.12 19.19 7.18
C CYS A 47 -11.62 19.43 7.08
N LEU A 48 -10.94 18.62 6.28
CA LEU A 48 -9.54 18.84 5.96
C LEU A 48 -9.43 19.39 4.55
N VAL A 49 -8.79 20.54 4.44
CA VAL A 49 -8.63 21.30 3.21
C VAL A 49 -7.17 21.73 3.10
N ASP A 50 -6.64 21.59 1.90
CA ASP A 50 -5.40 22.19 1.44
C ASP A 50 -5.74 23.47 0.67
N ALA A 51 -5.24 24.60 1.14
CA ALA A 51 -5.47 25.92 0.57
C ALA A 51 -4.39 26.90 1.03
N ASP A 52 -4.09 27.90 0.20
CA ASP A 52 -3.08 28.92 0.50
C ASP A 52 -3.39 29.75 1.75
N SER A 53 -4.68 29.84 2.16
CA SER A 53 -5.09 30.55 3.37
C SER A 53 -6.43 30.06 3.92
N ALA A 54 -6.67 30.33 5.21
CA ALA A 54 -7.94 30.04 5.88
C ALA A 54 -9.15 30.74 5.21
N ASP A 55 -8.95 31.97 4.74
CA ASP A 55 -9.99 32.76 4.06
C ASP A 55 -10.51 32.07 2.77
N ILE A 56 -9.69 31.24 2.13
CA ILE A 56 -10.09 30.49 0.94
C ILE A 56 -11.11 29.41 1.32
N ALA A 57 -10.86 28.65 2.38
CA ALA A 57 -11.78 27.64 2.88
C ALA A 57 -13.12 28.25 3.30
N GLU A 58 -13.10 29.41 3.98
CA GLU A 58 -14.32 30.13 4.34
C GLU A 58 -15.14 30.58 3.11
N LYS A 59 -14.47 31.07 2.06
CA LYS A 59 -15.13 31.47 0.81
C LYS A 59 -15.77 30.28 0.10
N VAL A 60 -15.11 29.14 0.07
CA VAL A 60 -15.65 27.91 -0.51
C VAL A 60 -16.91 27.50 0.24
N HIS A 61 -16.85 27.36 1.56
CA HIS A 61 -18.01 27.03 2.39
C HIS A 61 -19.16 28.02 2.26
N ALA A 62 -18.85 29.32 2.26
CA ALA A 62 -19.86 30.37 2.14
C ALA A 62 -20.61 30.31 0.80
N GLU A 63 -19.91 30.02 -0.29
CA GLU A 63 -20.50 29.88 -1.63
C GLU A 63 -21.20 28.52 -1.82
N ALA A 64 -20.62 27.44 -1.29
CA ALA A 64 -21.13 26.08 -1.47
C ALA A 64 -22.44 25.84 -0.71
N HIS A 65 -22.50 26.18 0.57
CA HIS A 65 -23.63 25.86 1.43
C HIS A 65 -23.89 26.89 2.56
N GLY A 66 -23.10 27.96 2.65
CA GLY A 66 -23.28 29.05 3.60
C GLY A 66 -22.86 28.76 5.04
N MET A 67 -22.40 27.55 5.35
CA MET A 67 -21.98 27.17 6.72
C MET A 67 -20.46 27.29 6.85
N VAL A 68 -19.98 28.45 7.29
CA VAL A 68 -18.54 28.65 7.53
C VAL A 68 -18.08 27.94 8.81
N ALA A 69 -16.80 27.58 8.85
CA ALA A 69 -16.21 26.91 10.00
C ALA A 69 -16.23 27.79 11.26
N ASN A 70 -16.49 27.20 12.42
CA ASN A 70 -16.37 27.90 13.70
C ASN A 70 -14.91 28.17 14.06
N LYS A 71 -14.00 27.29 13.63
CA LYS A 71 -12.57 27.43 13.87
C LYS A 71 -11.78 26.76 12.74
N ILE A 72 -10.79 27.46 12.22
CA ILE A 72 -9.79 26.91 11.29
C ILE A 72 -8.48 26.71 12.05
N ILE A 73 -7.98 25.49 12.01
CA ILE A 73 -6.75 25.05 12.68
C ILE A 73 -5.73 24.73 11.59
N PRO A 74 -4.61 25.48 11.50
CA PRO A 74 -3.48 25.09 10.67
C PRO A 74 -2.95 23.75 11.17
N VAL A 75 -2.76 22.81 10.25
CA VAL A 75 -2.21 21.49 10.54
C VAL A 75 -0.99 21.28 9.68
N ASP A 76 0.03 20.66 10.26
CA ASP A 76 1.23 20.28 9.52
C ASP A 76 0.90 19.15 8.54
N GLU A 77 1.23 19.35 7.27
CA GLU A 77 0.93 18.42 6.18
C GLU A 77 1.59 17.05 6.42
N GLY A 78 2.83 17.02 6.88
CA GLY A 78 3.55 15.79 7.21
C GLY A 78 2.90 15.02 8.37
N ALA A 79 2.43 15.71 9.41
CA ALA A 79 1.71 15.10 10.52
C ALA A 79 0.35 14.52 10.10
N VAL A 80 -0.37 15.19 9.19
CA VAL A 80 -1.62 14.68 8.61
C VAL A 80 -1.36 13.41 7.81
N PHE A 81 -0.35 13.41 6.92
CA PHE A 81 0.00 12.23 6.14
C PHE A 81 0.47 11.05 7.00
N ASN A 82 1.26 11.31 8.04
CA ASN A 82 1.77 10.27 8.94
C ASN A 82 0.66 9.62 9.80
N PHE A 83 -0.41 10.35 10.12
CA PHE A 83 -1.49 9.85 10.97
C PHE A 83 -2.66 9.27 10.18
N TYR A 84 -2.97 9.82 9.00
CA TYR A 84 -4.16 9.46 8.21
C TYR A 84 -3.86 8.69 6.90
N GLY A 85 -2.60 8.55 6.49
CA GLY A 85 -2.28 8.07 5.14
C GLY A 85 -2.65 9.08 4.06
N GLN A 86 -2.54 8.72 2.78
CA GLN A 86 -3.00 9.58 1.68
C GLN A 86 -4.54 9.62 1.65
N LEU A 87 -5.12 10.72 2.11
CA LEU A 87 -6.55 10.98 2.04
C LEU A 87 -6.97 11.11 0.57
N THR A 88 -7.85 10.20 0.12
CA THR A 88 -8.49 10.25 -1.19
C THR A 88 -9.97 10.60 -1.05
N ASP A 89 -10.48 11.39 -2.00
CA ASP A 89 -11.88 11.80 -2.03
C ASP A 89 -12.82 10.58 -2.00
N PRO A 90 -13.94 10.63 -1.26
CA PRO A 90 -15.01 9.66 -1.41
C PRO A 90 -15.65 9.85 -2.79
N THR A 91 -15.12 9.14 -3.78
CA THR A 91 -15.74 9.11 -5.11
C THR A 91 -17.14 8.53 -5.00
N GLU A 92 -18.12 9.30 -5.50
CA GLU A 92 -19.49 8.84 -5.67
C GLU A 92 -19.50 7.56 -6.51
N THR A 93 -19.74 6.43 -5.85
CA THR A 93 -20.70 5.39 -6.22
C THR A 93 -20.51 4.26 -5.22
N GLY A 94 -21.60 3.69 -4.71
CA GLY A 94 -21.60 2.55 -3.77
C GLY A 94 -21.07 1.23 -4.37
N ARG A 95 -20.12 1.30 -5.30
CA ARG A 95 -19.32 0.19 -5.79
C ARG A 95 -17.87 0.67 -5.75
N PRO A 96 -16.98 0.09 -4.91
CA PRO A 96 -15.56 0.41 -4.99
C PRO A 96 -15.13 0.23 -6.45
N PRO A 97 -14.33 1.14 -7.04
CA PRO A 97 -13.81 0.94 -8.39
C PRO A 97 -13.23 -0.47 -8.42
N ALA A 98 -13.78 -1.32 -9.29
CA ALA A 98 -13.32 -2.69 -9.41
C ALA A 98 -11.84 -2.60 -9.79
N THR A 99 -10.99 -2.93 -8.84
CA THR A 99 -9.58 -2.80 -9.02
C THR A 99 -9.13 -3.81 -10.04
N PRO A 100 -8.33 -3.39 -11.02
CA PRO A 100 -7.83 -4.32 -12.01
C PRO A 100 -7.02 -5.41 -11.31
N PHE A 101 -7.11 -6.62 -11.84
CA PHE A 101 -6.29 -7.74 -11.42
C PHE A 101 -4.82 -7.33 -11.28
N LYS A 102 -4.17 -7.70 -10.17
CA LYS A 102 -2.75 -7.48 -9.92
C LYS A 102 -2.10 -8.76 -9.40
N THR A 103 -0.83 -8.93 -9.75
CA THR A 103 0.08 -9.82 -9.05
C THR A 103 0.88 -9.01 -8.05
N VAL A 104 0.80 -9.37 -6.77
CA VAL A 104 1.47 -8.69 -5.66
C VAL A 104 2.65 -9.54 -5.21
N LEU A 105 3.80 -8.89 -5.07
CA LEU A 105 5.05 -9.49 -4.62
C LEU A 105 5.53 -8.75 -3.37
N PHE A 106 5.94 -9.50 -2.37
CA PHE A 106 6.66 -8.97 -1.20
C PHE A 106 8.05 -9.61 -1.16
N THR A 107 9.05 -8.81 -0.82
CA THR A 107 10.38 -9.27 -0.45
C THR A 107 10.64 -8.97 1.01
N ASP A 108 11.52 -9.75 1.63
CA ASP A 108 12.03 -9.50 2.97
C ASP A 108 13.47 -10.04 3.09
N MET A 109 14.35 -9.23 3.65
CA MET A 109 15.73 -9.56 3.94
C MET A 109 15.81 -10.37 5.23
N GLU A 110 16.29 -11.62 5.11
CA GLU A 110 16.41 -12.51 6.24
C GLU A 110 17.39 -11.96 7.29
N GLY A 111 16.93 -11.91 8.55
CA GLY A 111 17.78 -11.57 9.68
C GLY A 111 18.27 -10.12 9.69
N SER A 112 17.57 -9.21 8.99
CA SER A 112 17.85 -7.77 8.93
C SER A 112 18.16 -7.17 10.32
N THR A 113 17.33 -7.45 11.32
CA THR A 113 17.50 -6.96 12.69
C THR A 113 18.78 -7.49 13.35
N ALA A 114 19.07 -8.78 13.17
CA ALA A 114 20.30 -9.39 13.70
C ALA A 114 21.55 -8.89 12.97
N LEU A 115 21.45 -8.60 11.67
CA LEU A 115 22.51 -7.97 10.89
C LEU A 115 22.82 -6.57 11.42
N THR A 116 21.80 -5.75 11.68
CA THR A 116 21.96 -4.41 12.28
C THR A 116 22.64 -4.48 13.65
N GLN A 117 22.20 -5.38 14.53
CA GLN A 117 22.84 -5.55 15.85
C GLN A 117 24.31 -5.98 15.77
N ARG A 118 24.67 -6.80 14.77
CA ARG A 118 26.02 -7.33 14.61
C ARG A 118 26.98 -6.36 13.91
N LEU A 119 26.49 -5.64 12.91
CA LEU A 119 27.32 -4.82 12.01
C LEU A 119 27.21 -3.31 12.31
N GLY A 120 26.20 -2.90 13.06
CA GLY A 120 25.84 -1.50 13.24
C GLY A 120 25.01 -0.94 12.09
N ASP A 121 24.39 0.21 12.34
CA ASP A 121 23.38 0.81 11.45
C ASP A 121 23.94 1.15 10.06
N GLU A 122 25.14 1.73 9.97
CA GLU A 122 25.73 2.16 8.68
C GLU A 122 26.01 0.97 7.74
N ALA A 123 26.58 -0.11 8.28
CA ALA A 123 26.89 -1.30 7.51
C ALA A 123 25.62 -2.06 7.10
N ALA A 124 24.64 -2.16 7.99
CA ALA A 124 23.33 -2.75 7.66
C ALA A 124 22.60 -1.93 6.59
N MET A 125 22.63 -0.60 6.67
CA MET A 125 22.07 0.28 5.64
C MET A 125 22.77 0.13 4.28
N THR A 126 24.07 -0.18 4.27
CA THR A 126 24.79 -0.46 3.01
C THR A 126 24.28 -1.76 2.37
N LEU A 127 24.07 -2.81 3.15
CA LEU A 127 23.50 -4.08 2.66
C LEU A 127 22.05 -3.90 2.18
N LEU A 128 21.24 -3.11 2.91
CA LEU A 128 19.86 -2.80 2.51
C LEU A 128 19.82 -2.04 1.18
N ARG A 129 20.74 -1.10 0.94
CA ARG A 129 20.82 -0.40 -0.35
C ARG A 129 21.12 -1.33 -1.52
N VAL A 130 22.04 -2.29 -1.32
CA VAL A 130 22.35 -3.31 -2.35
C VAL A 130 21.12 -4.17 -2.64
N HIS A 131 20.40 -4.58 -1.59
CA HIS A 131 19.14 -5.30 -1.72
C HIS A 131 18.10 -4.52 -2.53
N ASP A 132 17.86 -3.26 -2.17
CA ASP A 132 16.86 -2.42 -2.83
C ASP A 132 17.22 -2.17 -4.30
N GLU A 133 18.49 -1.96 -4.61
CA GLU A 133 18.97 -1.75 -5.97
C GLU A 133 18.74 -2.99 -6.85
N ILE A 134 19.04 -4.18 -6.32
CA ILE A 134 18.79 -5.46 -7.02
C ILE A 134 17.30 -5.62 -7.33
N ILE A 135 16.44 -5.37 -6.33
CA ILE A 135 14.99 -5.52 -6.49
C ILE A 135 14.47 -4.50 -7.48
N ARG A 136 14.77 -3.21 -7.33
CA ARG A 136 14.31 -2.15 -8.24
C ARG A 136 14.73 -2.42 -9.68
N THR A 137 15.97 -2.89 -9.89
CA THR A 137 16.44 -3.27 -11.22
C THR A 137 15.60 -4.41 -11.82
N ALA A 138 15.25 -5.43 -11.02
CA ALA A 138 14.39 -6.52 -11.47
C ALA A 138 12.94 -6.06 -11.71
N LEU A 139 12.41 -5.15 -10.89
CA LEU A 139 11.09 -4.55 -11.13
C LEU A 139 11.07 -3.82 -12.48
N ASP A 140 12.06 -2.97 -12.74
CA ASP A 140 12.15 -2.22 -14.00
C ASP A 140 12.26 -3.15 -15.22
N ALA A 141 13.08 -4.20 -15.13
CA ALA A 141 13.27 -5.18 -16.21
C ALA A 141 11.99 -5.95 -16.56
N HIS A 142 11.13 -6.22 -15.56
CA HIS A 142 9.95 -7.08 -15.70
C HIS A 142 8.63 -6.33 -15.57
N ARG A 143 8.64 -4.99 -15.73
CA ARG A 143 7.47 -4.11 -15.68
C ARG A 143 6.70 -4.21 -14.35
N GLY A 144 7.44 -4.32 -13.26
CA GLY A 144 6.95 -4.18 -11.90
C GLY A 144 6.90 -2.72 -11.48
N ARG A 145 6.00 -2.42 -10.53
CA ARG A 145 5.92 -1.13 -9.86
C ARG A 145 6.13 -1.35 -8.37
N GLU A 146 7.12 -0.68 -7.79
CA GLU A 146 7.26 -0.56 -6.34
C GLU A 146 6.03 0.17 -5.78
N VAL A 147 5.34 -0.46 -4.82
CA VAL A 147 4.21 0.14 -4.12
C VAL A 147 4.72 0.88 -2.89
N LYS A 148 5.54 0.21 -2.07
CA LYS A 148 6.19 0.80 -0.90
C LYS A 148 7.33 -0.06 -0.38
N HIS A 149 8.23 0.57 0.35
CA HIS A 149 9.29 -0.08 1.12
C HIS A 149 8.77 -0.44 2.52
N THR A 150 9.08 -1.65 3.02
CA THR A 150 8.59 -2.16 4.31
C THR A 150 9.61 -2.10 5.45
N GLY A 151 10.82 -1.60 5.16
CA GLY A 151 11.91 -1.42 6.14
C GLY A 151 13.10 -2.33 5.84
N ASP A 152 12.84 -3.62 5.64
CA ASP A 152 13.82 -4.63 5.23
C ASP A 152 13.36 -5.40 3.99
N GLY A 153 12.44 -4.81 3.24
CA GLY A 153 11.72 -5.46 2.16
C GLY A 153 10.97 -4.46 1.29
N ILE A 154 10.43 -4.95 0.18
CA ILE A 154 9.67 -4.16 -0.78
C ILE A 154 8.35 -4.86 -1.08
N MET A 155 7.27 -4.09 -1.08
CA MET A 155 6.01 -4.46 -1.69
C MET A 155 5.96 -3.92 -3.12
N ALA A 156 5.73 -4.80 -4.08
CA ALA A 156 5.62 -4.46 -5.49
C ALA A 156 4.37 -5.08 -6.12
N CYS A 157 3.95 -4.54 -7.26
CA CYS A 157 2.84 -5.09 -8.04
C CYS A 157 3.17 -5.16 -9.53
N PHE A 158 2.48 -6.07 -10.21
CA PHE A 158 2.62 -6.33 -11.63
C PHE A 158 1.25 -6.55 -12.25
N ASP A 159 1.09 -6.16 -13.52
CA ASP A 159 -0.07 -6.52 -14.33
C ASP A 159 0.00 -7.95 -14.89
N SER A 160 1.14 -8.64 -14.68
CA SER A 160 1.34 -10.01 -15.18
C SER A 160 1.97 -10.92 -14.13
N VAL A 161 1.46 -12.15 -14.07
CA VAL A 161 2.04 -13.21 -13.24
C VAL A 161 3.45 -13.58 -13.71
N SER A 162 3.66 -13.68 -15.03
CA SER A 162 4.97 -14.01 -15.59
C SER A 162 6.04 -12.96 -15.26
N GLY A 163 5.69 -11.67 -15.27
CA GLY A 163 6.60 -10.60 -14.87
C GLY A 163 7.01 -10.71 -13.40
N ALA A 164 6.05 -10.96 -12.51
CA ALA A 164 6.35 -11.14 -11.09
C ALA A 164 7.26 -12.36 -10.83
N LEU A 165 7.00 -13.49 -11.48
CA LEU A 165 7.81 -14.70 -11.36
C LEU A 165 9.23 -14.52 -11.95
N ALA A 166 9.35 -13.84 -13.08
CA ALA A 166 10.63 -13.52 -13.69
C ALA A 166 11.45 -12.55 -12.83
N ALA A 167 10.82 -11.50 -12.28
CA ALA A 167 11.45 -10.59 -11.34
C ALA A 167 11.94 -11.33 -10.09
N ALA A 168 11.11 -12.18 -9.48
CA ALA A 168 11.50 -12.96 -8.31
C ALA A 168 12.68 -13.90 -8.60
N THR A 169 12.69 -14.53 -9.78
CA THR A 169 13.80 -15.38 -10.23
C THR A 169 15.09 -14.57 -10.38
N GLU A 170 15.02 -13.41 -11.04
CA GLU A 170 16.18 -12.53 -11.23
C GLU A 170 16.72 -12.00 -9.90
N VAL A 171 15.84 -11.62 -8.97
CA VAL A 171 16.25 -11.20 -7.61
C VAL A 171 17.04 -12.30 -6.91
N GLN A 172 16.52 -13.53 -6.89
CA GLN A 172 17.23 -14.64 -6.24
C GLN A 172 18.58 -14.92 -6.91
N GLN A 173 18.64 -14.95 -8.24
CA GLN A 173 19.88 -15.18 -8.99
C GLN A 173 20.92 -14.07 -8.77
N LYS A 174 20.50 -12.80 -8.76
CA LYS A 174 21.39 -11.66 -8.50
C LYS A 174 21.91 -11.65 -7.08
N ILE A 175 21.05 -11.95 -6.10
CA ILE A 175 21.47 -12.04 -4.70
C ILE A 175 22.45 -13.19 -4.49
N GLU A 176 22.19 -14.37 -5.07
CA GLU A 176 23.11 -15.52 -5.01
C GLU A 176 24.44 -15.24 -5.73
N GLY A 177 24.41 -14.51 -6.84
CA GLY A 177 25.60 -14.11 -7.60
C GLY A 177 26.37 -12.93 -7.00
N THR A 178 25.74 -12.16 -6.11
CA THR A 178 26.45 -11.13 -5.35
C THR A 178 27.22 -11.85 -4.25
N ALA A 179 28.53 -11.64 -4.18
CA ALA A 179 29.37 -12.12 -3.08
C ALA A 179 29.70 -10.94 -2.14
N PRO A 180 28.72 -10.38 -1.41
CA PRO A 180 29.05 -9.44 -0.35
C PRO A 180 29.88 -10.15 0.72
N ASP A 181 30.73 -9.41 1.43
CA ASP A 181 31.48 -9.93 2.60
C ASP A 181 30.54 -10.57 3.64
N VAL A 182 29.27 -10.17 3.64
CA VAL A 182 28.20 -10.74 4.46
C VAL A 182 27.05 -11.20 3.57
N PRO A 183 26.77 -12.52 3.47
CA PRO A 183 25.74 -13.04 2.58
C PRO A 183 24.36 -12.49 2.95
N ILE A 184 23.68 -11.92 1.95
CA ILE A 184 22.29 -11.48 2.04
C ILE A 184 21.41 -12.61 1.51
N LYS A 185 20.29 -12.86 2.16
CA LYS A 185 19.26 -13.81 1.72
C LYS A 185 17.92 -13.11 1.72
N VAL A 186 17.12 -13.36 0.69
CA VAL A 186 15.79 -12.78 0.55
C VAL A 186 14.77 -13.88 0.42
N ARG A 187 13.67 -13.71 1.13
CA ARG A 187 12.46 -14.51 0.99
C ARG A 187 11.42 -13.70 0.23
N ILE A 188 10.67 -14.37 -0.65
CA ILE A 188 9.70 -13.72 -1.54
C ILE A 188 8.36 -14.46 -1.44
N GLY A 189 7.28 -13.70 -1.31
CA GLY A 189 5.92 -14.20 -1.38
C GLY A 189 5.14 -13.53 -2.52
N ILE A 190 4.44 -14.33 -3.32
CA ILE A 190 3.68 -13.83 -4.47
C ILE A 190 2.24 -14.34 -4.42
N SER A 191 1.28 -13.42 -4.59
CA SER A 191 -0.13 -13.74 -4.77
C SER A 191 -0.72 -12.94 -5.93
N ALA A 192 -1.83 -13.40 -6.49
CA ALA A 192 -2.52 -12.68 -7.56
C ALA A 192 -4.04 -12.70 -7.34
N GLY A 193 -4.70 -11.62 -7.74
CA GLY A 193 -6.13 -11.42 -7.54
C GLY A 193 -6.53 -9.97 -7.74
N GLU A 194 -7.60 -9.53 -7.09
CA GLU A 194 -8.16 -8.18 -7.22
C GLU A 194 -7.99 -7.43 -5.88
N PRO A 195 -6.79 -6.87 -5.59
CA PRO A 195 -6.58 -6.09 -4.37
C PRO A 195 -7.34 -4.76 -4.44
N VAL A 196 -7.74 -4.16 -3.32
CA VAL A 196 -8.32 -2.80 -3.31
C VAL A 196 -7.21 -1.78 -3.52
N SER A 197 -7.42 -0.77 -4.35
CA SER A 197 -6.46 0.31 -4.63
C SER A 197 -6.96 1.57 -3.96
N GLU A 198 -6.06 2.23 -3.25
CA GLU A 198 -6.32 3.50 -2.59
C GLU A 198 -5.08 4.37 -2.80
N GLY A 199 -5.21 5.41 -3.62
CA GLY A 199 -4.06 6.15 -4.15
C GLY A 199 -3.09 5.24 -4.89
N ASP A 200 -1.81 5.32 -4.52
CA ASP A 200 -0.74 4.49 -5.08
C ASP A 200 -0.57 3.13 -4.36
N ASP A 201 -1.32 2.89 -3.28
CA ASP A 201 -1.19 1.72 -2.41
C ASP A 201 -2.21 0.61 -2.76
N LEU A 202 -1.96 -0.60 -2.25
CA LEU A 202 -2.83 -1.77 -2.44
C LEU A 202 -3.15 -2.45 -1.11
N PHE A 203 -4.40 -2.92 -0.99
CA PHE A 203 -4.93 -3.56 0.21
C PHE A 203 -5.78 -4.80 -0.12
N GLY A 204 -6.26 -5.48 0.91
CA GLY A 204 -7.18 -6.61 0.79
C GLY A 204 -6.51 -7.97 0.81
N ALA A 205 -7.30 -9.01 0.53
CA ALA A 205 -6.91 -10.40 0.76
C ALA A 205 -5.69 -10.82 -0.08
N THR A 206 -5.58 -10.35 -1.33
CA THR A 206 -4.44 -10.64 -2.21
C THR A 206 -3.12 -10.14 -1.63
N VAL A 207 -3.10 -8.91 -1.11
CA VAL A 207 -1.93 -8.28 -0.49
C VAL A 207 -1.54 -9.00 0.80
N GLN A 208 -2.53 -9.28 1.65
CA GLN A 208 -2.33 -10.01 2.90
C GLN A 208 -1.77 -11.41 2.65
N LEU A 209 -2.28 -12.12 1.64
CA LEU A 209 -1.77 -13.44 1.28
C LEU A 209 -0.32 -13.37 0.80
N ALA A 210 0.04 -12.43 -0.09
CA ALA A 210 1.43 -12.27 -0.55
C ALA A 210 2.39 -11.98 0.60
N SER A 211 2.01 -11.09 1.53
CA SER A 211 2.79 -10.80 2.73
C SER A 211 2.96 -12.05 3.61
N ARG A 212 1.89 -12.81 3.88
CA ARG A 212 1.97 -14.03 4.70
C ARG A 212 2.74 -15.17 4.05
N LEU A 213 2.71 -15.28 2.72
CA LEU A 213 3.56 -16.20 1.99
C LEU A 213 5.03 -15.82 2.13
N THR A 214 5.35 -14.52 2.16
CA THR A 214 6.72 -14.02 2.40
C THR A 214 7.17 -14.36 3.82
N ASP A 215 6.30 -14.14 4.82
CA ASP A 215 6.58 -14.50 6.22
C ASP A 215 6.89 -16.00 6.38
N LYS A 216 6.20 -16.84 5.60
CA LYS A 216 6.31 -18.31 5.64
C LYS A 216 7.47 -18.87 4.82
N ALA A 217 7.91 -18.14 3.79
CA ALA A 217 8.98 -18.56 2.90
C ALA A 217 10.30 -18.74 3.66
N GLY A 218 10.98 -19.84 3.37
CA GLY A 218 12.31 -20.13 3.86
C GLY A 218 13.39 -19.23 3.25
N SER A 219 14.61 -19.42 3.74
CA SER A 219 15.80 -18.69 3.27
C SER A 219 16.06 -18.89 1.78
N GLY A 220 16.05 -17.81 0.99
CA GLY A 220 16.23 -17.87 -0.47
C GLY A 220 15.05 -18.53 -1.20
N GLU A 221 13.90 -18.63 -0.55
CA GLU A 221 12.71 -19.26 -1.11
C GLU A 221 11.78 -18.23 -1.75
N VAL A 222 11.09 -18.65 -2.80
CA VAL A 222 9.96 -17.94 -3.39
C VAL A 222 8.71 -18.79 -3.23
N LEU A 223 7.80 -18.39 -2.36
CA LEU A 223 6.49 -19.03 -2.20
C LEU A 223 5.42 -18.29 -2.99
N VAL A 224 4.59 -19.03 -3.71
CA VAL A 224 3.51 -18.48 -4.52
C VAL A 224 2.17 -19.13 -4.19
N SER A 225 1.09 -18.36 -4.28
CA SER A 225 -0.26 -18.92 -4.20
C SER A 225 -0.57 -19.81 -5.41
N THR A 226 -1.50 -20.74 -5.26
CA THR A 226 -1.95 -21.61 -6.37
C THR A 226 -2.49 -20.82 -7.56
N ALA A 227 -3.15 -19.68 -7.33
CA ALA A 227 -3.61 -18.79 -8.40
C ALA A 227 -2.46 -18.29 -9.29
N VAL A 228 -1.31 -17.95 -8.70
CA VAL A 228 -0.11 -17.54 -9.46
C VAL A 228 0.40 -18.71 -10.30
N ARG A 229 0.49 -19.92 -9.73
CA ARG A 229 0.90 -21.12 -10.46
C ARG A 229 -0.03 -21.42 -11.64
N ASP A 230 -1.34 -21.38 -11.42
CA ASP A 230 -2.33 -21.74 -12.44
C ASP A 230 -2.35 -20.72 -13.59
N LEU A 231 -2.14 -19.44 -13.29
CA LEU A 231 -2.02 -18.39 -14.30
C LEU A 231 -0.68 -18.39 -15.04
N ALA A 232 0.32 -19.13 -14.53
CA ALA A 232 1.63 -19.30 -15.16
C ALA A 232 1.70 -20.50 -16.14
N LEU A 233 0.58 -21.21 -16.37
CA LEU A 233 0.53 -22.35 -17.30
C LEU A 233 1.05 -21.96 -18.70
N GLY A 234 1.97 -22.77 -19.23
CA GLY A 234 2.59 -22.55 -20.54
C GLY A 234 3.60 -21.39 -20.60
N LYS A 235 4.01 -20.83 -19.45
CA LYS A 235 5.00 -19.73 -19.38
C LYS A 235 6.43 -20.17 -19.08
N GLY A 236 6.67 -21.47 -18.90
CA GLY A 236 8.00 -22.04 -18.71
C GLY A 236 8.52 -22.02 -17.27
N PHE A 237 7.70 -21.67 -16.29
CA PHE A 237 8.05 -21.75 -14.87
C PHE A 237 7.79 -23.15 -14.31
N SER A 238 8.68 -23.59 -13.41
CA SER A 238 8.55 -24.86 -12.68
C SER A 238 8.20 -24.59 -11.22
N PHE A 239 7.36 -25.44 -10.66
CA PHE A 239 6.90 -25.31 -9.28
C PHE A 239 7.03 -26.65 -8.57
N GLY A 240 7.36 -26.58 -7.29
CA GLY A 240 7.34 -27.72 -6.38
C GLY A 240 5.91 -28.26 -6.14
N PRO A 241 5.78 -29.28 -5.28
CA PRO A 241 4.47 -29.77 -4.85
C PRO A 241 3.64 -28.63 -4.23
N VAL A 242 2.32 -28.76 -4.35
CA VAL A 242 1.41 -27.88 -3.61
C VAL A 242 1.28 -28.41 -2.19
N ASP A 243 1.56 -27.57 -1.22
CA ASP A 243 1.41 -27.86 0.20
C ASP A 243 0.38 -26.92 0.84
N GLU A 244 -0.19 -27.38 1.95
CA GLU A 244 -1.03 -26.56 2.83
C GLU A 244 -0.15 -25.87 3.87
N VAL A 245 -0.16 -24.54 3.87
CA VAL A 245 0.59 -23.71 4.81
C VAL A 245 -0.35 -22.95 5.71
N GLU A 246 -0.14 -23.12 7.02
CA GLU A 246 -0.79 -22.33 8.07
C GLU A 246 -0.23 -20.91 8.04
N LEU A 247 -1.11 -19.93 7.79
CA LEU A 247 -0.75 -18.52 7.68
C LEU A 247 -1.46 -17.69 8.76
N LYS A 248 -0.72 -16.80 9.42
CA LYS A 248 -1.26 -15.91 10.46
C LYS A 248 -2.41 -15.06 9.90
N GLY A 249 -3.59 -15.18 10.53
CA GLY A 249 -4.78 -14.40 10.17
C GLY A 249 -5.68 -15.07 9.13
N PHE A 250 -5.32 -16.27 8.65
CA PHE A 250 -6.18 -17.09 7.80
C PHE A 250 -6.87 -18.16 8.65
N PRO A 251 -8.18 -18.41 8.47
CA PRO A 251 -8.92 -19.38 9.28
C PRO A 251 -8.66 -20.83 8.88
N GLU A 252 -8.19 -21.06 7.64
CA GLU A 252 -7.91 -22.37 7.08
C GLU A 252 -6.50 -22.38 6.45
N PRO A 253 -5.83 -23.54 6.39
CA PRO A 253 -4.57 -23.68 5.69
C PRO A 253 -4.69 -23.21 4.23
N VAL A 254 -3.71 -22.45 3.77
CA VAL A 254 -3.68 -21.95 2.39
C VAL A 254 -2.82 -22.86 1.54
N ARG A 255 -3.30 -23.18 0.34
CA ARG A 255 -2.52 -23.94 -0.64
C ARG A 255 -1.51 -23.04 -1.35
N ALA A 256 -0.23 -23.36 -1.21
CA ALA A 256 0.88 -22.66 -1.84
C ALA A 256 1.90 -23.65 -2.40
N CYS A 257 2.79 -23.16 -3.25
CA CYS A 257 3.90 -23.95 -3.75
C CYS A 257 5.14 -23.08 -3.91
N ARG A 258 6.31 -23.73 -3.90
CA ARG A 258 7.57 -23.07 -4.17
C ARG A 258 7.77 -22.89 -5.68
N LEU A 259 8.24 -21.72 -6.10
CA LEU A 259 8.80 -21.52 -7.44
C LEU A 259 10.22 -22.08 -7.49
N ASP A 260 10.48 -23.00 -8.42
CA ASP A 260 11.82 -23.52 -8.67
C ASP A 260 12.56 -22.55 -9.60
N TRP A 261 13.31 -21.63 -9.01
CA TRP A 261 14.00 -20.52 -9.70
C TRP A 261 15.45 -20.83 -10.12
N ARG A 262 15.97 -22.01 -9.74
CA ARG A 262 17.31 -22.50 -10.08
C ARG A 262 17.31 -23.39 -11.31
#